data_AF-A0A9W9YWW8-F1
#
_entry.id   AF-A0A9W9YWW8-F1
#
_cell.length_a   1.000
_cell.length_b   1.000
_cell.length_c   1.000
_cell.angle_alpha   90.00
_cell.angle_beta   90.00
_cell.angle_gamma   90.00
#
_symmetry.space_group_name_H-M   'P 1'
#
loop_
_entity.id
_entity.type
_entity.pdbx_description
1 polymer ?
#
loop_
_entity_poly.entity_id
_entity_poly.type
_entity_poly.pdbx_seq_one_letter_code
_entity_poly.pdbx_strand_id
1 'polypeptide(L)'
;MGLHNLIGKLKKWIKILEEKAKLLPNRSRTSWGVSHAKGEHHSPILHQNRSLLCRELNLFRSTTFLPGVCTSGVTTERSTRTLCVNDACMTESRREERILQLLRLLNLYLEKRKESCKRHLLFTVPRVVAVSPQMRLIEDNPSFISLREILTERCDKKHVESDAPIALYYERLASVQSRGCQVTHQVLKDILREVQLTLVPEVLLKEWAQYTYQDPSDYWTFRKQLSIQLALSGFAEFTLHLTRLGPEMLQIAQDSGRLTYLVQSL
;
A
#
# COMPACT_ATOMS: atom_id res chain seq x y z
N MET A 1 -24.99 -21.23 -11.36
CA MET A 1 -24.44 -22.07 -10.27
C MET A 1 -22.92 -22.25 -10.33
N GLY A 2 -22.26 -22.25 -11.49
CA GLY A 2 -20.80 -22.47 -11.57
C GLY A 2 -19.91 -21.40 -10.93
N LEU A 3 -20.22 -20.11 -11.12
CA LEU A 3 -19.37 -19.01 -10.66
C LEU A 3 -19.32 -18.87 -9.13
N HIS A 4 -20.46 -18.94 -8.43
CA HIS A 4 -20.50 -18.89 -6.96
C HIS A 4 -19.71 -20.04 -6.32
N ASN A 5 -19.77 -21.24 -6.91
CA ASN A 5 -19.00 -22.39 -6.44
C ASN A 5 -17.49 -22.18 -6.69
N LEU A 6 -17.11 -21.62 -7.84
CA LEU A 6 -15.72 -21.27 -8.14
C LEU A 6 -15.16 -20.22 -7.17
N ILE A 7 -15.92 -19.15 -6.90
CA ILE A 7 -15.55 -18.12 -5.92
C ILE A 7 -15.38 -18.74 -4.53
N GLY A 8 -16.31 -19.60 -4.10
CA GLY A 8 -16.22 -20.30 -2.82
C GLY A 8 -14.96 -21.18 -2.72
N LYS A 9 -14.63 -21.92 -3.78
CA LYS A 9 -13.40 -22.71 -3.85
C LYS A 9 -12.15 -21.81 -3.77
N LEU A 10 -12.09 -20.75 -4.55
CA LEU A 10 -10.96 -19.81 -4.57
C LEU A 10 -10.74 -19.17 -3.20
N LYS A 11 -11.80 -18.71 -2.52
CA LYS A 11 -11.70 -18.16 -1.15
C LYS A 11 -11.11 -19.16 -0.17
N LYS A 12 -11.54 -20.43 -0.25
CA LYS A 12 -10.98 -21.50 0.59
C LYS A 12 -9.49 -21.72 0.32
N TRP A 13 -9.09 -21.72 -0.95
CA TRP A 13 -7.68 -21.84 -1.33
C TRP A 13 -6.85 -20.65 -0.84
N ILE A 14 -7.36 -19.42 -0.96
CA ILE A 14 -6.70 -18.21 -0.46
C ILE A 14 -6.44 -18.32 1.06
N LYS A 15 -7.47 -18.67 1.85
CA LYS A 15 -7.30 -18.84 3.31
C LYS A 15 -6.28 -19.91 3.68
N ILE A 16 -6.31 -21.07 3.01
CA ILE A 16 -5.34 -22.15 3.25
C ILE A 16 -3.92 -21.67 2.93
N LEU A 17 -3.75 -20.92 1.84
CA LEU A 17 -2.45 -20.38 1.45
C LEU A 17 -1.97 -19.32 2.45
N GLU A 18 -2.84 -18.45 2.94
CA GLU A 18 -2.52 -17.46 3.97
C GLU A 18 -2.11 -18.11 5.29
N GLU A 19 -2.84 -19.13 5.75
CA GLU A 19 -2.48 -19.90 6.95
C GLU A 19 -1.14 -20.61 6.80
N LYS A 20 -0.91 -21.27 5.65
CA LYS A 20 0.38 -21.90 5.36
C LYS A 20 1.51 -20.88 5.26
N ALA A 21 1.24 -19.70 4.72
CA ALA A 21 2.22 -18.62 4.64
C ALA A 21 2.61 -18.09 6.03
N LYS A 22 1.65 -17.97 6.97
CA LYS A 22 1.92 -17.59 8.37
C LYS A 22 2.79 -18.61 9.11
N LEU A 23 2.74 -19.88 8.71
CA LEU A 23 3.58 -20.95 9.27
C LEU A 23 5.01 -20.97 8.70
N LEU A 24 5.29 -20.24 7.62
CA LEU A 24 6.65 -20.12 7.10
C LEU A 24 7.51 -19.27 8.06
N PRO A 25 8.79 -19.63 8.26
CA PRO A 25 9.66 -18.84 9.12
C PRO A 25 9.81 -17.42 8.55
N ASN A 26 9.40 -16.42 9.34
CA ASN A 26 9.52 -14.98 9.04
C ASN A 26 10.95 -14.50 8.74
N ARG A 27 11.95 -15.35 9.02
CA ARG A 27 13.38 -15.05 8.88
C ARG A 27 14.12 -16.28 8.38
N SER A 28 14.28 -16.39 7.06
CA SER A 28 15.23 -17.36 6.50
C SER A 28 16.62 -16.71 6.42
N ARG A 29 17.60 -17.33 7.07
CA ARG A 29 19.01 -16.91 6.99
C ARG A 29 19.48 -17.19 5.57
N THR A 30 19.95 -16.17 4.85
CA THR A 30 20.32 -16.21 3.42
C THR A 30 21.55 -17.07 3.09
N SER A 31 22.03 -17.94 3.99
CA SER A 31 23.20 -18.79 3.70
C SER A 31 22.95 -19.83 2.61
N TRP A 32 21.69 -20.09 2.24
CA TRP A 32 21.35 -21.17 1.30
C TRP A 32 20.95 -20.69 -0.11
N GLY A 33 20.84 -19.37 -0.36
CA GLY A 33 20.31 -18.85 -1.63
C GLY A 33 21.14 -17.78 -2.35
N VAL A 34 22.04 -17.07 -1.66
CA VAL A 34 22.85 -16.00 -2.25
C VAL A 34 24.26 -16.04 -1.65
N SER A 35 25.04 -17.07 -1.98
CA SER A 35 26.43 -17.18 -1.52
C SER A 35 27.37 -16.18 -2.21
N HIS A 36 27.00 -15.67 -3.40
CA HIS A 36 27.83 -14.77 -4.19
C HIS A 36 27.85 -13.31 -3.68
N ALA A 37 26.76 -12.79 -3.12
CA ALA A 37 26.68 -11.39 -2.71
C ALA A 37 27.47 -11.07 -1.42
N LYS A 38 27.91 -12.09 -0.68
CA LYS A 38 28.74 -11.91 0.52
C LYS A 38 30.23 -11.76 0.22
N GLY A 39 30.67 -12.01 -1.02
CA GLY A 39 32.09 -12.08 -1.38
C GLY A 39 32.71 -10.77 -1.91
N GLU A 40 31.92 -9.75 -2.22
CA GLU A 40 32.43 -8.52 -2.86
C GLU A 40 32.82 -7.46 -1.83
N HIS A 41 33.93 -7.68 -1.11
CA HIS A 41 34.45 -6.73 -0.11
C HIS A 41 35.32 -5.60 -0.70
N HIS A 42 35.65 -5.60 -2.00
CA HIS A 42 36.64 -4.67 -2.56
C HIS A 42 36.34 -4.19 -3.99
N SER A 43 35.16 -3.61 -4.24
CA SER A 43 34.89 -2.91 -5.52
C SER A 43 33.97 -1.71 -5.28
N PRO A 44 34.39 -0.46 -5.56
CA PRO A 44 33.44 0.66 -5.61
C PRO A 44 32.59 0.52 -6.87
N ILE A 45 31.47 -0.19 -6.78
CA ILE A 45 30.46 -0.24 -7.85
C ILE A 45 29.85 1.17 -7.97
N LEU A 46 30.25 1.90 -9.01
CA LEU A 46 29.72 3.22 -9.35
C LEU A 46 28.30 3.06 -9.90
N HIS A 47 27.31 3.05 -9.03
CA HIS A 47 25.91 3.22 -9.45
C HIS A 47 25.67 4.68 -9.85
N GLN A 48 25.05 4.86 -11.02
CA GLN A 48 24.74 6.14 -11.67
C GLN A 48 23.73 7.02 -10.88
N ASN A 49 23.23 6.53 -9.75
CA ASN A 49 22.35 7.23 -8.79
C ASN A 49 23.04 7.44 -7.43
N ARG A 50 24.18 8.13 -7.43
CA ARG A 50 25.02 8.37 -6.23
C ARG A 50 24.34 9.17 -5.11
N SER A 51 23.13 9.72 -5.32
CA SER A 51 22.38 10.47 -4.31
C SER A 51 21.42 9.61 -3.46
N LEU A 52 21.26 8.31 -3.76
CA LEU A 52 20.13 7.53 -3.21
C LEU A 52 20.47 6.28 -2.39
N LEU A 53 21.70 5.75 -2.40
CA LEU A 53 22.04 4.51 -1.67
C LEU A 53 23.42 4.56 -0.98
N CYS A 54 23.45 4.12 0.28
CA CYS A 54 24.66 3.93 1.09
C CYS A 54 25.26 2.52 0.89
N ARG A 55 26.50 2.36 1.36
CA ARG A 55 27.57 1.52 0.81
C ARG A 55 27.55 0.01 1.09
N GLU A 56 26.54 -0.55 1.76
CA GLU A 56 26.52 -2.00 2.10
C GLU A 56 25.09 -2.54 2.11
N LEU A 57 24.83 -3.62 1.37
CA LEU A 57 23.50 -4.24 1.22
C LEU A 57 23.54 -5.68 1.77
N ASN A 58 23.01 -5.91 2.97
CA ASN A 58 22.77 -7.28 3.45
C ASN A 58 21.33 -7.69 3.12
N LEU A 59 21.13 -8.56 2.13
CA LEU A 59 19.80 -9.09 1.76
C LEU A 59 19.24 -10.03 2.85
N PHE A 60 18.01 -9.79 3.29
CA PHE A 60 17.18 -10.73 4.03
C PHE A 60 15.76 -10.78 3.44
N ARG A 61 15.02 -11.87 3.68
CA ARG A 61 13.63 -12.04 3.22
C ARG A 61 12.67 -11.79 4.40
N SER A 62 11.66 -10.95 4.26
CA SER A 62 10.64 -10.72 5.30
C SER A 62 9.28 -10.65 4.64
N THR A 63 8.44 -11.66 4.89
CA THR A 63 7.21 -11.92 4.15
C THR A 63 5.99 -11.24 4.78
N THR A 64 5.68 -10.02 4.33
CA THR A 64 4.30 -9.51 4.36
C THR A 64 3.76 -9.61 2.93
N PHE A 65 2.90 -10.61 2.70
CA PHE A 65 2.36 -10.90 1.37
C PHE A 65 1.14 -10.01 1.09
N LEU A 66 1.34 -8.99 0.26
CA LEU A 66 0.31 -8.60 -0.70
C LEU A 66 0.41 -9.59 -1.88
N PRO A 67 -0.70 -10.00 -2.52
CA PRO A 67 -0.63 -10.93 -3.65
C PRO A 67 0.21 -10.30 -4.78
N GLY A 68 1.41 -10.86 -5.00
CA GLY A 68 2.37 -10.40 -6.02
C GLY A 68 3.63 -9.68 -5.50
N VAL A 69 3.86 -9.58 -4.19
CA VAL A 69 5.07 -8.89 -3.65
C VAL A 69 5.86 -9.81 -2.71
N CYS A 70 7.04 -10.25 -3.16
CA CYS A 70 8.02 -10.97 -2.33
C CYS A 70 8.87 -9.97 -1.53
N THR A 71 8.31 -9.42 -0.46
CA THR A 71 9.02 -8.52 0.46
C THR A 71 10.33 -9.17 0.96
N SER A 72 11.46 -8.55 0.64
CA SER A 72 12.80 -9.06 1.00
C SER A 72 13.68 -7.94 1.53
N GLY A 73 13.48 -7.61 2.81
CA GLY A 73 14.20 -6.62 3.60
C GLY A 73 15.73 -6.66 3.51
N VAL A 74 16.35 -5.68 2.87
CA VAL A 74 17.79 -5.40 3.02
C VAL A 74 18.04 -4.59 4.30
N THR A 75 19.14 -4.76 5.03
CA THR A 75 19.52 -3.85 6.16
C THR A 75 20.97 -3.38 6.03
N THR A 76 21.22 -2.08 6.24
CA THR A 76 22.58 -1.46 6.23
C THR A 76 22.97 -0.99 7.64
N GLU A 77 24.24 -1.17 8.04
CA GLU A 77 24.74 -1.13 9.44
C GLU A 77 24.66 0.22 10.20
N ARG A 78 24.12 1.31 9.65
CA ARG A 78 23.95 2.58 10.38
C ARG A 78 22.56 3.21 10.33
N SER A 79 21.65 2.67 9.53
CA SER A 79 20.22 2.96 9.60
C SER A 79 19.48 1.74 9.04
N THR A 80 18.62 1.11 9.82
CA THR A 80 17.81 -0.04 9.40
C THR A 80 16.78 0.41 8.37
N ARG A 81 17.21 0.57 7.10
CA ARG A 81 16.30 0.77 5.97
C ARG A 81 16.02 -0.57 5.35
N THR A 82 14.81 -1.06 5.54
CA THR A 82 14.28 -2.24 4.87
C THR A 82 13.99 -1.91 3.41
N LEU A 83 14.53 -2.71 2.48
CA LEU A 83 14.16 -2.66 1.06
C LEU A 83 13.33 -3.88 0.74
N CYS A 84 12.27 -3.76 -0.04
CA CYS A 84 11.46 -4.88 -0.50
C CYS A 84 11.70 -5.16 -1.97
N VAL A 85 11.86 -6.45 -2.26
CA VAL A 85 11.96 -6.99 -3.60
C VAL A 85 10.56 -7.01 -4.23
N ASN A 86 10.45 -6.43 -5.42
CA ASN A 86 9.25 -6.48 -6.21
C ASN A 86 9.59 -7.07 -7.58
N ASP A 87 9.04 -8.25 -7.86
CA ASP A 87 9.10 -8.89 -9.17
C ASP A 87 8.09 -8.17 -10.07
N ALA A 88 8.59 -7.27 -10.90
CA ALA A 88 7.75 -6.27 -11.55
C ALA A 88 7.24 -6.78 -12.91
N CYS A 89 5.98 -6.48 -13.24
CA CYS A 89 5.47 -6.62 -14.62
C CYS A 89 6.11 -5.53 -15.49
N MET A 90 6.78 -5.94 -16.57
CA MET A 90 7.71 -5.13 -17.36
C MET A 90 7.13 -3.82 -17.93
N THR A 91 5.82 -3.77 -18.19
CA THR A 91 5.19 -2.63 -18.90
C THR A 91 4.81 -1.48 -17.97
N GLU A 92 4.27 -1.77 -16.79
CA GLU A 92 3.74 -0.73 -15.90
C GLU A 92 4.85 -0.02 -15.10
N SER A 93 5.91 -0.79 -14.79
CA SER A 93 7.04 -0.34 -13.98
C SER A 93 7.73 0.93 -14.51
N ARG A 94 7.84 1.09 -15.83
CA ARG A 94 8.49 2.26 -16.45
C ARG A 94 7.62 3.52 -16.36
N ARG A 95 6.29 3.37 -16.42
CA ARG A 95 5.36 4.50 -16.30
C ARG A 95 5.41 5.04 -14.88
N GLU A 96 5.33 4.14 -13.90
CA GLU A 96 5.40 4.44 -12.47
C GLU A 96 6.68 5.21 -12.13
N GLU A 97 7.85 4.75 -12.59
CA GLU A 97 9.12 5.44 -12.33
C GLU A 97 9.15 6.88 -12.86
N ARG A 98 8.60 7.13 -14.06
CA ARG A 98 8.52 8.48 -14.63
C ARG A 98 7.60 9.38 -13.81
N ILE A 99 6.48 8.85 -13.32
CA ILE A 99 5.55 9.59 -12.45
C ILE A 99 6.23 9.91 -11.13
N LEU A 100 6.90 8.94 -10.49
CA LEU A 100 7.66 9.17 -9.26
C LEU A 100 8.76 10.23 -9.45
N GLN A 101 9.46 10.20 -10.59
CA GLN A 101 10.45 11.23 -10.93
C GLN A 101 9.80 12.61 -11.12
N LEU A 102 8.67 12.69 -11.80
CA LEU A 102 7.92 13.93 -11.97
C LEU A 102 7.46 14.51 -10.62
N LEU A 103 6.92 13.67 -9.72
CA LEU A 103 6.53 14.10 -8.38
C LEU A 103 7.71 14.63 -7.56
N ARG A 104 8.91 14.03 -7.70
CA ARG A 104 10.14 14.55 -7.08
C ARG A 104 10.55 15.91 -7.65
N LEU A 105 10.41 16.11 -8.95
CA LEU A 105 10.68 17.41 -9.58
C LEU A 105 9.67 18.47 -9.11
N LEU A 106 8.39 18.12 -8.97
CA LEU A 106 7.36 19.02 -8.43
C LEU A 106 7.69 19.46 -7.00
N ASN A 107 8.22 18.58 -6.15
CA ASN A 107 8.68 18.95 -4.81
C ASN A 107 9.71 20.09 -4.83
N LEU A 108 10.66 20.09 -5.78
CA LEU A 108 11.64 21.18 -5.90
C LEU A 108 10.99 22.53 -6.20
N TYR A 109 9.88 22.54 -6.93
CA TYR A 109 9.13 23.78 -7.21
C TYR A 109 8.27 24.21 -6.01
N LEU A 110 7.67 23.25 -5.29
CA LEU A 110 6.87 23.52 -4.10
C LEU A 110 7.71 24.12 -2.97
N GLU A 111 8.95 23.66 -2.78
CA GLU A 111 9.86 24.21 -1.77
C GLU A 111 10.24 25.66 -2.05
N LYS A 112 10.38 26.04 -3.33
CA LYS A 112 10.73 27.41 -3.74
C LYS A 112 9.61 28.42 -3.47
N ARG A 113 8.35 27.97 -3.34
CA ARG A 113 7.20 28.86 -3.12
C ARG A 113 6.92 29.01 -1.63
N LYS A 114 6.96 30.25 -1.14
CA LYS A 114 6.75 30.60 0.28
C LYS A 114 5.48 29.98 0.88
N GLU A 115 4.36 30.06 0.14
CA GLU A 115 3.05 29.56 0.60
C GLU A 115 3.01 28.03 0.73
N SER A 116 3.62 27.31 -0.20
CA SER A 116 3.70 25.84 -0.17
C SER A 116 4.69 25.37 0.89
N CYS A 117 5.83 26.04 1.00
CA CYS A 117 6.86 25.75 2.00
C CYS A 117 6.35 25.99 3.43
N LYS A 118 5.64 27.11 3.70
CA LYS A 118 5.01 27.39 5.00
C LYS A 118 4.00 26.33 5.42
N ARG A 119 3.32 25.71 4.46
CA ARG A 119 2.35 24.62 4.69
C ARG A 119 2.99 23.22 4.62
N HIS A 120 4.29 23.13 4.37
CA HIS A 120 5.03 21.88 4.15
C HIS A 120 4.37 20.94 3.12
N LEU A 121 3.92 21.53 2.00
CA LEU A 121 3.32 20.78 0.89
C LEU A 121 4.42 20.06 0.10
N LEU A 122 4.63 18.79 0.41
CA LEU A 122 5.62 17.92 -0.23
C LEU A 122 5.01 16.55 -0.49
N PHE A 123 5.14 16.07 -1.72
CA PHE A 123 4.80 14.69 -2.09
C PHE A 123 5.75 13.71 -1.40
N THR A 124 5.19 12.70 -0.74
CA THR A 124 5.98 11.58 -0.24
C THR A 124 6.20 10.60 -1.39
N VAL A 125 7.42 10.57 -1.93
CA VAL A 125 7.76 9.70 -3.07
C VAL A 125 8.65 8.55 -2.60
N PRO A 126 8.22 7.28 -2.71
CA PRO A 126 9.03 6.14 -2.33
C PRO A 126 10.29 6.05 -3.21
N ARG A 127 11.38 5.54 -2.63
CA ARG A 127 12.61 5.28 -3.38
C ARG A 127 12.51 3.91 -4.05
N VAL A 128 12.64 3.91 -5.36
CA VAL A 128 12.62 2.71 -6.20
C VAL A 128 13.91 2.66 -6.98
N VAL A 129 14.56 1.50 -6.97
CA VAL A 129 15.82 1.24 -7.68
C VAL A 129 15.67 -0.05 -8.47
N ALA A 130 15.66 0.09 -9.80
CA ALA A 130 15.66 -1.05 -10.70
C ALA A 130 17.03 -1.75 -10.65
N VAL A 131 17.03 -3.05 -10.36
CA VAL A 131 18.21 -3.92 -10.38
C VAL A 131 18.28 -4.68 -11.70
N SER A 132 17.12 -5.14 -12.18
CA SER A 132 16.94 -5.70 -13.51
C SER A 132 15.58 -5.28 -14.08
N PRO A 133 15.31 -5.49 -15.38
CA PRO A 133 14.01 -5.17 -15.96
C PRO A 133 12.83 -5.87 -15.25
N GLN A 134 13.06 -7.05 -14.70
CA GLN A 134 12.07 -7.88 -14.01
C GLN A 134 12.11 -7.73 -12.48
N MET A 135 13.07 -6.96 -11.95
CA MET A 135 13.38 -6.93 -10.51
C MET A 135 13.71 -5.51 -10.05
N ARG A 136 12.96 -5.02 -9.06
CA ARG A 136 13.22 -3.72 -8.43
C ARG A 136 13.22 -3.80 -6.92
N LEU A 137 14.01 -2.93 -6.31
CA LEU A 137 14.04 -2.72 -4.87
C LEU A 137 13.25 -1.45 -4.55
N ILE A 138 12.33 -1.57 -3.61
CA ILE A 138 11.49 -0.47 -3.12
C ILE A 138 11.82 -0.24 -1.65
N GLU A 139 11.93 1.00 -1.21
CA GLU A 139 12.06 1.31 0.22
C GLU A 139 10.78 0.89 0.97
N ASP A 140 10.94 0.06 1.98
CA ASP A 140 9.87 -0.42 2.84
C ASP A 140 10.05 0.15 4.24
N ASN A 141 8.98 0.69 4.83
CA ASN A 141 8.96 1.09 6.24
C ASN A 141 7.92 0.19 6.92
N PRO A 142 8.29 -0.56 7.97
CA PRO A 142 7.37 -1.44 8.69
C PRO A 142 6.18 -0.69 9.32
N SER A 143 6.26 0.64 9.41
CA SER A 143 5.19 1.50 9.92
C SER A 143 4.11 1.80 8.87
N PHE A 144 4.27 1.41 7.60
CA PHE A 144 3.23 1.56 6.59
C PHE A 144 2.13 0.54 6.78
N ILE A 145 0.89 1.01 6.79
CA ILE A 145 -0.32 0.19 6.80
C ILE A 145 -1.23 0.61 5.65
N SER A 146 -1.82 -0.34 4.95
CA SER A 146 -2.80 -0.02 3.89
C SER A 146 -4.18 0.29 4.48
N LEU A 147 -4.98 1.10 3.79
CA LEU A 147 -6.38 1.33 4.22
C LEU A 147 -7.19 0.03 4.23
N ARG A 148 -6.84 -0.91 3.34
CA ARG A 148 -7.43 -2.25 3.33
C ARG A 148 -7.09 -3.04 4.59
N GLU A 149 -5.84 -3.02 5.06
CA GLU A 149 -5.45 -3.69 6.30
C GLU A 149 -6.18 -3.12 7.53
N ILE A 150 -6.35 -1.80 7.59
CA ILE A 150 -7.14 -1.15 8.66
C ILE A 150 -8.59 -1.65 8.66
N LEU A 151 -9.18 -1.80 7.47
CA LEU A 151 -10.52 -2.37 7.32
C LEU A 151 -10.56 -3.83 7.78
N THR A 152 -9.60 -4.66 7.35
CA THR A 152 -9.50 -6.07 7.72
C THR A 152 -9.37 -6.25 9.23
N GLU A 153 -8.48 -5.51 9.89
CA GLU A 153 -8.28 -5.59 11.34
C GLU A 153 -9.58 -5.32 12.11
N ARG A 154 -10.36 -4.36 11.63
CA ARG A 154 -11.63 -3.97 12.24
C ARG A 154 -12.75 -4.98 11.96
N CYS A 155 -12.75 -5.58 10.78
CA CYS A 155 -13.62 -6.69 10.42
C CYS A 155 -13.32 -7.93 11.28
N ASP A 156 -12.04 -8.25 11.50
CA ASP A 156 -11.58 -9.35 12.35
C ASP A 156 -12.06 -9.16 13.81
N LYS A 157 -11.95 -7.94 14.35
CA LYS A 157 -12.47 -7.57 15.68
C LYS A 157 -13.99 -7.76 15.83
N LYS A 158 -14.74 -7.63 14.73
CA LYS A 158 -16.20 -7.84 14.70
C LYS A 158 -16.60 -9.25 14.26
N HIS A 159 -15.64 -10.15 14.02
CA HIS A 159 -15.86 -11.48 13.44
C HIS A 159 -16.63 -11.45 12.10
N VAL A 160 -16.38 -10.40 11.31
CA VAL A 160 -16.95 -10.23 9.97
C VAL A 160 -15.85 -10.48 8.94
N GLU A 161 -16.16 -11.20 7.87
CA GLU A 161 -15.21 -11.41 6.77
C GLU A 161 -14.89 -10.08 6.05
N SER A 162 -13.63 -9.84 5.68
CA SER A 162 -13.22 -8.62 4.96
C SER A 162 -13.97 -8.43 3.63
N ASP A 163 -14.42 -9.51 3.00
CA ASP A 163 -15.18 -9.49 1.74
C ASP A 163 -16.70 -9.33 1.93
N ALA A 164 -17.19 -9.32 3.18
CA ALA A 164 -18.62 -9.26 3.47
C ALA A 164 -19.32 -8.04 2.84
N PRO A 165 -18.73 -6.82 2.79
CA PRO A 165 -19.35 -5.68 2.13
C PRO A 165 -19.63 -5.92 0.64
N ILE A 166 -18.69 -6.59 -0.04
CA ILE A 166 -18.80 -6.91 -1.47
C ILE A 166 -19.89 -7.97 -1.67
N ALA A 167 -19.92 -9.00 -0.81
CA ALA A 167 -20.92 -10.05 -0.88
C ALA A 167 -22.34 -9.49 -0.66
N LEU A 168 -22.54 -8.65 0.38
CA LEU A 168 -23.82 -8.01 0.68
C LEU A 168 -24.30 -7.15 -0.50
N TYR A 169 -23.39 -6.37 -1.10
CA TYR A 169 -23.72 -5.54 -2.26
C TYR A 169 -24.28 -6.38 -3.43
N TYR A 170 -23.60 -7.47 -3.79
CA TYR A 170 -24.05 -8.33 -4.89
C TYR A 170 -25.32 -9.12 -4.55
N GLU A 171 -25.49 -9.56 -3.30
CA GLU A 171 -26.72 -10.21 -2.86
C GLU A 171 -27.93 -9.28 -2.95
N ARG A 172 -27.79 -8.04 -2.48
CA ARG A 172 -28.83 -7.01 -2.60
C ARG A 172 -29.12 -6.66 -4.05
N LEU A 173 -28.09 -6.50 -4.88
CA LEU A 173 -28.25 -6.26 -6.31
C LEU A 173 -29.03 -7.41 -6.99
N ALA A 174 -28.68 -8.65 -6.70
CA ALA A 174 -29.38 -9.83 -7.23
C ALA A 174 -30.84 -9.89 -6.77
N SER A 175 -31.12 -9.49 -5.53
CA SER A 175 -32.50 -9.42 -4.99
C SER A 175 -33.37 -8.37 -5.67
N VAL A 176 -32.79 -7.25 -6.14
CA VAL A 176 -33.49 -6.22 -6.90
C VAL A 176 -33.74 -6.70 -8.33
N GLN A 177 -32.75 -7.35 -8.94
CA GLN A 177 -32.84 -7.88 -10.30
C GLN A 177 -33.89 -9.00 -10.40
N SER A 178 -33.98 -9.89 -9.41
CA SER A 178 -34.97 -10.97 -9.40
C SER A 178 -36.41 -10.46 -9.27
N ARG A 179 -36.62 -9.26 -8.72
CA ARG A 179 -37.93 -8.59 -8.64
C ARG A 179 -38.32 -7.88 -9.94
N GLY A 180 -37.49 -7.95 -10.99
CA GLY A 180 -37.76 -7.29 -12.28
C GLY A 180 -37.70 -5.76 -12.24
N CYS A 181 -37.19 -5.18 -11.16
CA CYS A 181 -37.01 -3.72 -11.05
C CYS A 181 -35.80 -3.27 -11.86
N GLN A 182 -35.94 -2.12 -12.54
CA GLN A 182 -34.81 -1.47 -13.19
C GLN A 182 -33.80 -1.00 -12.14
N VAL A 183 -32.51 -1.28 -12.37
CA VAL A 183 -31.44 -0.84 -11.49
C VAL A 183 -31.18 0.65 -11.75
N THR A 184 -31.90 1.50 -11.03
CA THR A 184 -31.70 2.95 -11.06
C THR A 184 -30.56 3.36 -10.12
N HIS A 185 -29.92 4.51 -10.38
CA HIS A 185 -28.92 5.10 -9.49
C HIS A 185 -29.39 5.26 -8.04
N GLN A 186 -30.70 5.46 -7.81
CA GLN A 186 -31.27 5.56 -6.47
C GLN A 186 -31.12 4.25 -5.70
N VAL A 187 -31.45 3.12 -6.32
CA VAL A 187 -31.34 1.79 -5.71
C VAL A 187 -29.89 1.48 -5.35
N LEU A 188 -28.93 1.82 -6.23
CA LEU A 188 -27.51 1.64 -5.94
C LEU A 188 -27.05 2.49 -4.74
N LYS A 189 -27.54 3.73 -4.62
CA LYS A 189 -27.25 4.60 -3.46
C LYS A 189 -27.85 4.06 -2.16
N ASP A 190 -29.01 3.44 -2.24
CA ASP A 190 -29.69 2.87 -1.07
C ASP A 190 -28.96 1.60 -0.60
N ILE A 191 -28.55 0.72 -1.52
CA ILE A 191 -27.69 -0.45 -1.21
C ILE A 191 -26.36 0.02 -0.61
N LEU A 192 -25.72 1.05 -1.18
CA LEU A 192 -24.47 1.58 -0.64
C LEU A 192 -24.64 2.10 0.80
N ARG A 193 -25.72 2.84 1.06
CA ARG A 193 -26.03 3.33 2.42
C ARG A 193 -26.29 2.18 3.39
N GLU A 194 -26.98 1.12 2.96
CA GLU A 194 -27.19 -0.08 3.78
C GLU A 194 -25.85 -0.75 4.14
N VAL A 195 -24.95 -0.92 3.18
CA VAL A 195 -23.60 -1.48 3.41
C VAL A 195 -22.80 -0.62 4.39
N GLN A 196 -22.83 0.71 4.24
CA GLN A 196 -22.12 1.64 5.12
C GLN A 196 -22.65 1.59 6.56
N LEU A 197 -23.97 1.55 6.75
CA LEU A 197 -24.57 1.49 8.08
C LEU A 197 -24.30 0.15 8.78
N THR A 198 -24.32 -0.94 8.02
CA THR A 198 -24.24 -2.30 8.58
C THR A 198 -22.79 -2.75 8.82
N LEU A 199 -21.91 -2.57 7.83
CA LEU A 199 -20.60 -3.22 7.79
C LEU A 199 -19.43 -2.23 7.91
N VAL A 200 -19.53 -1.05 7.29
CA VAL A 200 -18.42 -0.08 7.23
C VAL A 200 -18.87 1.33 7.61
N PRO A 201 -19.07 1.63 8.91
CA PRO A 201 -19.45 2.98 9.30
C PRO A 201 -18.33 3.98 9.04
N GLU A 202 -18.73 5.21 8.73
CA GLU A 202 -17.86 6.31 8.29
C GLU A 202 -16.80 6.70 9.34
N VAL A 203 -17.04 6.37 10.60
CA VAL A 203 -16.12 6.63 11.71
C VAL A 203 -14.95 5.65 11.79
N LEU A 204 -14.88 4.63 10.93
CA LEU A 204 -13.87 3.56 10.99
C LEU A 204 -12.44 4.10 11.11
N LEU A 205 -12.04 4.97 10.18
CA LEU A 205 -10.69 5.50 10.15
C LEU A 205 -10.41 6.42 11.35
N LYS A 206 -11.44 7.13 11.83
CA LYS A 206 -11.35 8.00 13.00
C LYS A 206 -11.14 7.18 14.28
N GLU A 207 -11.96 6.13 14.49
CA GLU A 207 -11.85 5.22 15.63
C GLU A 207 -10.51 4.49 15.64
N TRP A 208 -10.07 4.01 14.47
CA TRP A 208 -8.74 3.42 14.32
C TRP A 208 -7.64 4.40 14.74
N ALA A 209 -7.66 5.62 14.20
CA ALA A 209 -6.64 6.62 14.53
C ALA A 209 -6.67 7.03 16.03
N GLN A 210 -7.85 7.08 16.65
CA GLN A 210 -7.97 7.34 18.09
C GLN A 210 -7.44 6.19 18.95
N TYR A 211 -7.54 4.95 18.47
CA TYR A 211 -6.98 3.78 19.15
C TYR A 211 -5.45 3.71 18.99
N THR A 212 -4.93 4.04 17.80
CA THR A 212 -3.49 4.02 17.51
C THR A 212 -2.74 5.15 18.22
N TYR A 213 -3.27 6.37 18.22
CA TYR A 213 -2.65 7.54 18.85
C TYR A 213 -3.36 7.88 20.16
N GLN A 214 -2.80 7.42 21.28
CA GLN A 214 -3.35 7.68 22.61
C GLN A 214 -3.19 9.15 23.04
N ASP A 215 -2.11 9.82 22.59
CA ASP A 215 -1.90 11.23 22.89
C ASP A 215 -2.70 12.15 21.95
N PRO A 216 -3.44 13.15 22.47
CA PRO A 216 -4.18 14.09 21.63
C PRO A 216 -3.29 14.92 20.68
N SER A 217 -2.04 15.20 21.06
CA SER A 217 -1.12 15.99 20.24
C SER A 217 -0.67 15.19 19.02
N ASP A 218 -0.36 13.91 19.22
CA ASP A 218 0.01 12.97 18.15
C ASP A 218 -1.16 12.76 17.19
N TYR A 219 -2.37 12.53 17.72
CA TYR A 219 -3.58 12.40 16.91
C TYR A 219 -3.84 13.66 16.06
N TRP A 220 -3.70 14.86 16.65
CA TRP A 220 -3.87 16.11 15.93
C TRP A 220 -2.84 16.26 14.81
N THR A 221 -1.57 15.92 15.10
CA THR A 221 -0.45 16.05 14.17
C THR A 221 -0.62 15.09 13.00
N PHE A 222 -0.96 13.83 13.30
CA PHE A 222 -1.33 12.83 12.31
C PHE A 222 -2.44 13.32 11.40
N ARG A 223 -3.56 13.82 11.97
CA ARG A 223 -4.70 14.31 11.17
C ARG A 223 -4.29 15.46 10.26
N LYS A 224 -3.48 16.40 10.76
CA LYS A 224 -2.97 17.51 9.95
C LYS A 224 -2.11 17.02 8.79
N GLN A 225 -1.17 16.11 9.05
CA GLN A 225 -0.29 15.59 8.01
C GLN A 225 -1.05 14.76 6.98
N LEU A 226 -1.93 13.87 7.43
CA LEU A 226 -2.79 13.05 6.57
C LEU A 226 -3.64 13.92 5.63
N SER A 227 -4.25 14.99 6.16
CA SER A 227 -5.06 15.91 5.35
C SER A 227 -4.25 16.60 4.25
N ILE A 228 -3.02 17.03 4.57
CA ILE A 228 -2.12 17.66 3.60
C ILE A 228 -1.74 16.67 2.50
N GLN A 229 -1.38 15.44 2.87
CA GLN A 229 -0.96 14.42 1.91
C GLN A 229 -2.12 13.94 1.03
N LEU A 230 -3.34 13.82 1.58
CA LEU A 230 -4.54 13.52 0.81
C LEU A 230 -4.86 14.64 -0.19
N ALA A 231 -4.73 15.91 0.20
CA ALA A 231 -4.94 17.03 -0.71
C ALA A 231 -3.94 17.04 -1.86
N LEU A 232 -2.65 16.77 -1.58
CA LEU A 232 -1.63 16.61 -2.60
C LEU A 232 -1.94 15.44 -3.53
N SER A 233 -2.37 14.31 -2.96
CA SER A 233 -2.75 13.13 -3.72
C SER A 233 -3.90 13.39 -4.69
N GLY A 234 -4.99 13.99 -4.20
CA GLY A 234 -6.13 14.36 -5.05
C GLY A 234 -5.76 15.37 -6.13
N PHE A 235 -4.85 16.30 -5.82
CA PHE A 235 -4.33 17.25 -6.82
C PHE A 235 -3.52 16.55 -7.93
N ALA A 236 -2.66 15.60 -7.57
CA ALA A 236 -1.90 14.82 -8.54
C ALA A 236 -2.80 13.91 -9.39
N GLU A 237 -3.77 13.23 -8.76
CA GLU A 237 -4.77 12.40 -9.45
C GLU A 237 -5.53 13.21 -10.49
N PHE A 238 -6.02 14.39 -10.12
CA PHE A 238 -6.76 15.28 -11.01
C PHE A 238 -5.89 15.86 -12.15
N THR A 239 -4.70 16.36 -11.82
CA THR A 239 -3.86 17.08 -12.80
C THR A 239 -3.22 16.13 -13.80
N LEU A 240 -2.72 14.98 -13.33
CA LEU A 240 -1.98 14.02 -14.15
C LEU A 240 -2.89 12.90 -14.70
N HIS A 241 -4.18 12.92 -14.39
CA HIS A 241 -5.15 11.89 -14.78
C HIS A 241 -4.68 10.48 -14.39
N LEU A 242 -4.19 10.35 -13.15
CA LEU A 242 -3.70 9.07 -12.63
C LEU A 242 -4.87 8.11 -12.43
N THR A 243 -4.54 6.81 -12.35
CA THR A 243 -5.51 5.78 -12.00
C THR A 243 -6.13 6.09 -10.63
N ARG A 244 -7.45 5.92 -10.53
CA ARG A 244 -8.16 6.14 -9.27
C ARG A 244 -7.62 5.21 -8.19
N LEU A 245 -7.18 5.79 -7.09
CA LEU A 245 -6.52 5.07 -6.02
C LEU A 245 -7.53 4.25 -5.21
N GLY A 246 -7.35 2.93 -5.21
CA GLY A 246 -8.09 2.00 -4.35
C GLY A 246 -7.58 2.02 -2.90
N PRO A 247 -8.38 1.50 -1.94
CA PRO A 247 -7.95 1.40 -0.54
C PRO A 247 -6.75 0.46 -0.35
N GLU A 248 -6.54 -0.51 -1.24
CA GLU A 248 -5.31 -1.33 -1.23
C GLU A 248 -4.06 -0.57 -1.69
N MET A 249 -4.22 0.49 -2.49
CA MET A 249 -3.11 1.22 -3.12
C MET A 249 -2.54 2.31 -2.22
N LEU A 250 -3.35 2.78 -1.28
CA LEU A 250 -3.01 3.85 -0.33
C LEU A 250 -2.41 3.26 0.95
N GLN A 251 -1.15 3.62 1.22
CA GLN A 251 -0.46 3.28 2.45
C GLN A 251 -0.23 4.52 3.31
N ILE A 252 -0.46 4.38 4.61
CA ILE A 252 -0.29 5.43 5.61
C ILE A 252 0.84 5.01 6.55
N ALA A 253 1.81 5.89 6.75
CA ALA A 253 2.85 5.69 7.76
C ALA A 253 2.29 6.02 9.15
N GLN A 254 2.27 5.04 10.05
CA GLN A 254 1.77 5.21 11.43
C GLN A 254 2.69 6.10 12.29
N ASP A 255 3.95 6.26 11.91
CA ASP A 255 4.91 7.08 12.66
C ASP A 255 4.77 8.58 12.38
N SER A 256 4.42 8.93 11.14
CA SER A 256 4.58 10.28 10.59
C SER A 256 3.32 10.80 9.91
N GLY A 257 2.31 9.97 9.68
CA GLY A 257 1.09 10.34 8.95
C GLY A 257 1.32 10.66 7.48
N ARG A 258 2.46 10.24 6.90
CA ARG A 258 2.75 10.38 5.48
C ARG A 258 1.99 9.34 4.68
N LEU A 259 1.57 9.72 3.48
CA LEU A 259 0.83 8.85 2.56
C LEU A 259 1.76 8.47 1.41
N THR A 260 1.84 7.18 1.13
CA THR A 260 2.63 6.61 0.03
C THR A 260 1.72 5.78 -0.88
N TYR A 261 1.99 5.82 -2.18
CA TYR A 261 1.34 4.95 -3.15
C TYR A 261 2.09 3.63 -3.26
N LEU A 262 1.36 2.52 -3.36
CA LEU A 262 1.95 1.27 -3.82
C LEU A 262 2.46 1.47 -5.24
N VAL A 263 3.74 1.16 -5.47
CA VAL A 263 4.38 1.48 -6.74
C VAL A 263 3.62 0.86 -7.91
N GLN A 264 3.04 -0.34 -7.77
CA GLN A 264 2.20 -1.05 -8.76
C GLN A 264 0.87 -0.37 -9.16
N SER A 265 0.60 0.86 -8.71
CA SER A 265 -0.71 1.50 -8.85
C SER A 265 -0.70 2.90 -9.49
N LEU A 266 0.46 3.37 -9.97
CA LEU A 266 0.63 4.70 -10.57
C LEU A 266 0.66 4.70 -12.11
#